data_AF-L0P8X8-F1
#
_entry.id   AF-L0P8X8-F1
#
_cell.length_a   1.000
_cell.length_b   1.000
_cell.length_c   1.000
_cell.angle_alpha   90.00
_cell.angle_beta   90.00
_cell.angle_gamma   90.00
#
_symmetry.space_group_name_H-M   'P 1'
#
loop_
_entity.id
_entity.type
_entity.pdbx_description
1 polymer ?
#
loop_
_entity_poly.entity_id
_entity_poly.type
_entity_poly.pdbx_seq_one_letter_code
_entity_poly.pdbx_strand_id
1 'polypeptide(L)'
;MNHFVHIVPWRSCSEFNEVRDWFFGPSKSQETLIKGLSRVSAWQVRGRVPHAVEATANLTCVLVQEERGTCDPLGLRLSYAMALTRFVNGFLDPEQQGQYAITMQTLARNIDLPLSFVEIRHAATHEQLPSLVLLRSMAIRALEWLLDKYWSKSSGNTIDLSGKPKEKRIEEILRNWEAFQEKNFNNSLENKVKDFDSKDISIMIKECIILCSSFGGDGTVLFSSWLFQRIVPPVISFSLGSLGFLTMFDFSMFDNTLDNIFNHGVIVSLRMRFKCTIMRVKVNNGQLVDEIKNLDQSILENKKNGMSVTHEPKESFLILNDLVVDRGPNAFLSSLELYGDYKHLTSVQADGICISTPTGSTAYSLSAGGSLCHPDIPAILISPILGPHTLSFRPLLVHDSMILHVAVPYNARSTAWVSFDGRNRVEIKQGDYVTISASRFPFPIVHRSKQSSDWFTGLATRLGWNERSMKPKPLSN
;
A
#
# COMPACT_ATOMS: atom_id res chain seq x y z
N MET A 1 -21.09 9.03 -21.04
CA MET A 1 -19.74 9.33 -21.53
C MET A 1 -18.79 9.28 -20.34
N ASN A 2 -18.33 8.07 -20.03
CA ASN A 2 -17.45 7.75 -18.90
C ASN A 2 -16.08 8.39 -19.14
N HIS A 3 -15.66 9.26 -18.23
CA HIS A 3 -14.34 9.88 -18.29
C HIS A 3 -13.31 8.93 -17.66
N PHE A 4 -12.96 7.87 -18.39
CA PHE A 4 -11.80 7.04 -18.08
C PHE A 4 -10.55 7.89 -18.22
N VAL A 5 -9.80 8.04 -17.13
CA VAL A 5 -8.50 8.71 -17.19
C VAL A 5 -7.51 7.63 -17.69
N HIS A 6 -6.82 7.82 -18.82
CA HIS A 6 -5.84 6.85 -19.37
C HIS A 6 -4.41 7.23 -19.01
N ILE A 7 -3.64 6.40 -18.27
CA ILE A 7 -2.25 6.72 -17.91
C ILE A 7 -1.45 6.68 -19.20
N VAL A 8 -0.87 7.82 -19.56
CA VAL A 8 -0.10 7.96 -20.78
C VAL A 8 1.38 8.14 -20.42
N PRO A 9 2.30 7.53 -21.18
CA PRO A 9 3.73 7.54 -20.88
C PRO A 9 4.44 8.88 -21.18
N TRP A 10 3.75 9.81 -21.84
CA TRP A 10 4.23 11.16 -22.10
C TRP A 10 3.86 12.14 -20.98
N ARG A 11 4.77 13.08 -20.68
CA ARG A 11 4.64 14.03 -19.56
C ARG A 11 3.67 15.17 -19.89
N SER A 12 3.54 15.52 -21.16
CA SER A 12 2.66 16.61 -21.61
C SER A 12 2.08 16.31 -22.98
N CYS A 13 0.91 16.89 -23.30
CA CYS A 13 0.31 16.74 -24.63
C CYS A 13 1.19 17.33 -25.75
N SER A 14 2.03 18.33 -25.44
CA SER A 14 3.02 18.86 -26.37
C SER A 14 4.07 17.81 -26.77
N GLU A 15 4.50 16.97 -25.82
CA GLU A 15 5.44 15.88 -26.09
C GLU A 15 4.83 14.81 -27.00
N PHE A 16 3.53 14.54 -26.85
CA PHE A 16 2.81 13.60 -27.71
C PHE A 16 2.69 14.12 -29.15
N ASN A 17 2.35 15.40 -29.32
CA ASN A 17 2.24 16.03 -30.63
C ASN A 17 3.59 16.12 -31.35
N GLU A 18 4.67 16.40 -30.63
CA GLU A 18 6.02 16.44 -31.19
C GLU A 18 6.43 15.08 -31.78
N VAL A 19 6.15 13.98 -31.09
CA VAL A 19 6.44 12.62 -31.57
C VAL A 19 5.56 12.25 -32.76
N ARG A 20 4.28 12.63 -32.75
CA ARG A 20 3.40 12.47 -33.91
C ARG A 20 3.99 13.16 -35.14
N ASP A 21 4.45 14.40 -34.98
CA ASP A 21 5.00 15.19 -36.07
C ASP A 21 6.36 14.62 -36.56
N TRP A 22 7.14 13.96 -35.70
CA TRP A 22 8.34 13.23 -36.12
C TRP A 22 8.05 11.99 -36.98
N PHE A 23 6.92 11.29 -36.76
CA PHE A 23 6.53 10.12 -37.55
C PHE A 23 5.76 10.50 -38.84
N PHE A 24 4.90 11.51 -38.77
CA PHE A 24 3.92 11.82 -39.82
C PHE A 24 4.06 13.21 -40.46
N GLY A 25 4.95 14.06 -39.94
CA GLY A 25 5.13 15.43 -40.43
C GLY A 25 5.64 15.53 -41.88
N PRO A 26 5.54 16.71 -42.51
CA PRO A 26 5.92 16.93 -43.91
C PRO A 26 7.44 16.86 -44.16
N SER A 27 8.26 16.99 -43.11
CA SER A 27 9.72 16.90 -43.16
C SER A 27 10.24 15.56 -42.65
N LYS A 28 9.78 14.44 -43.23
CA LYS A 28 10.26 13.10 -42.85
C LYS A 28 11.71 12.95 -43.26
N SER A 29 12.63 13.01 -42.30
CA SER A 29 14.02 12.61 -42.50
C SER A 29 14.31 11.35 -41.71
N GLN A 30 15.32 10.59 -42.15
CA GLN A 30 15.72 9.37 -41.45
C GLN A 30 16.07 9.66 -39.98
N GLU A 31 16.67 10.83 -39.71
CA GLU A 31 17.02 11.28 -38.36
C GLU A 31 15.80 11.58 -37.49
N THR A 32 14.73 12.16 -38.04
CA THR A 32 13.51 12.42 -37.26
C THR A 32 12.79 11.14 -36.90
N LEU A 33 12.77 10.16 -37.81
CA LEU A 33 12.20 8.83 -37.53
C LEU A 33 12.97 8.10 -36.43
N ILE A 34 14.31 8.15 -36.45
CA ILE A 34 15.14 7.55 -35.40
C ILE A 34 14.89 8.23 -34.05
N LYS A 35 14.78 9.57 -34.03
CA LYS A 35 14.43 10.31 -32.80
C LYS A 35 13.06 9.90 -32.27
N GLY A 36 12.06 9.75 -33.15
CA GLY A 36 10.74 9.22 -32.82
C GLY A 36 10.82 7.80 -32.22
N LEU A 37 11.57 6.90 -32.85
CA LEU A 37 11.76 5.53 -32.37
C LEU A 37 12.44 5.49 -30.99
N SER A 38 13.52 6.25 -30.79
CA SER A 38 14.19 6.36 -29.49
C SER A 38 13.28 6.93 -28.41
N ARG A 39 12.41 7.88 -28.77
CA ARG A 39 11.44 8.47 -27.85
C ARG A 39 10.33 7.50 -27.47
N VAL A 40 9.79 6.74 -28.41
CA VAL A 40 8.81 5.68 -28.12
C VAL A 40 9.45 4.56 -27.30
N SER A 41 10.70 4.20 -27.57
CA SER A 41 11.45 3.26 -26.73
C SER A 41 11.63 3.79 -25.30
N ALA A 42 11.92 5.07 -25.12
CA ALA A 42 11.95 5.69 -23.79
C ALA A 42 10.57 5.68 -23.11
N TRP A 43 9.47 5.81 -23.87
CA TRP A 43 8.12 5.66 -23.34
C TRP A 43 7.80 4.21 -22.94
N GLN A 44 8.28 3.21 -23.69
CA GLN A 44 8.16 1.79 -23.35
C GLN A 44 8.87 1.46 -22.03
N VAL A 45 9.98 2.13 -21.73
CA VAL A 45 10.67 1.98 -20.44
C VAL A 45 9.88 2.59 -19.28
N ARG A 46 9.10 3.64 -19.53
CA ARG A 46 8.32 4.35 -18.50
C ARG A 46 6.99 3.68 -18.16
N GLY A 47 6.45 2.85 -19.06
CA GLY A 47 5.19 2.16 -18.82
C GLY A 47 4.58 1.57 -20.08
N ARG A 48 3.34 1.08 -19.97
CA ARG A 48 2.60 0.56 -21.12
C ARG A 48 2.26 1.69 -22.08
N VAL A 49 2.84 1.61 -23.27
CA VAL A 49 2.53 2.50 -24.39
C VAL A 49 1.28 1.98 -25.08
N PRO A 50 0.33 2.85 -25.48
CA PRO A 50 -0.83 2.42 -26.27
C PRO A 50 -0.40 1.63 -27.50
N HIS A 51 -1.11 0.54 -27.80
CA HIS A 51 -0.72 -0.38 -28.87
C HIS A 51 -0.58 0.33 -30.22
N ALA A 52 -1.40 1.33 -30.51
CA ALA A 52 -1.30 2.15 -31.71
C ALA A 52 0.08 2.82 -31.87
N VAL A 53 0.68 3.29 -30.78
CA VAL A 53 1.99 3.94 -30.78
C VAL A 53 3.12 2.89 -30.89
N GLU A 54 2.97 1.74 -30.25
CA GLU A 54 3.90 0.61 -30.39
C GLU A 54 3.91 0.06 -31.82
N ALA A 55 2.73 -0.14 -32.42
CA ALA A 55 2.59 -0.58 -33.79
C ALA A 55 3.18 0.44 -34.78
N THR A 56 2.97 1.73 -34.54
CA THR A 56 3.60 2.81 -35.33
C THR A 56 5.14 2.69 -35.28
N ALA A 57 5.71 2.50 -34.08
CA ALA A 57 7.15 2.34 -33.91
C ALA A 57 7.69 1.06 -34.56
N ASN A 58 7.01 -0.07 -34.39
CA ASN A 58 7.42 -1.35 -34.98
C ASN A 58 7.43 -1.29 -36.51
N LEU A 59 6.37 -0.76 -37.13
CA LEU A 59 6.28 -0.61 -38.59
C LEU A 59 7.34 0.37 -39.12
N THR A 60 7.54 1.50 -38.43
CA THR A 60 8.56 2.49 -38.81
C THR A 60 9.97 1.94 -38.65
N CYS A 61 10.23 1.12 -37.62
CA CYS A 61 11.52 0.49 -37.40
C CYS A 61 11.92 -0.42 -38.58
N VAL A 62 10.99 -1.24 -39.08
CA VAL A 62 11.25 -2.12 -40.22
C VAL A 62 11.51 -1.31 -41.51
N LEU A 63 10.77 -0.21 -41.73
CA LEU A 63 11.01 0.70 -42.86
C LEU A 63 12.40 1.34 -42.80
N VAL A 64 12.82 1.82 -41.61
CA VAL A 64 14.16 2.40 -41.42
C VAL A 64 15.27 1.35 -41.57
N GLN A 65 15.02 0.10 -41.16
CA GLN A 65 15.96 -1.02 -41.37
C GLN A 65 16.12 -1.38 -42.85
N GLU A 66 15.04 -1.34 -43.61
CA GLU A 66 15.06 -1.57 -45.06
C GLU A 66 15.88 -0.51 -45.79
N GLU A 67 15.70 0.77 -45.46
CA GLU A 67 16.46 1.88 -46.06
C GLU A 67 17.96 1.84 -45.71
N ARG A 68 18.31 1.28 -44.55
CA ARG A 68 19.71 1.09 -44.13
C ARG A 68 20.40 -0.10 -44.81
N GLY A 69 19.64 -0.99 -45.47
CA GLY A 69 20.18 -2.16 -46.18
C GLY A 69 20.85 -3.19 -45.28
N THR A 70 20.55 -3.22 -43.98
CA THR A 70 21.30 -4.00 -42.97
C THR A 70 20.88 -5.47 -42.84
N CYS A 71 19.84 -5.94 -43.54
CA CYS A 71 19.28 -7.28 -43.35
C CYS A 71 19.04 -8.04 -44.65
N ASP A 72 19.18 -9.37 -44.57
CA ASP A 72 18.86 -10.29 -45.66
C ASP A 72 17.39 -10.19 -46.10
N PRO A 73 17.06 -10.41 -47.40
CA PRO A 73 15.69 -10.27 -47.91
C PRO A 73 14.64 -11.13 -47.19
N LEU A 74 15.02 -12.32 -46.72
CA LEU A 74 14.15 -13.19 -45.92
C LEU A 74 13.92 -12.63 -44.51
N GLY A 75 14.97 -12.13 -43.86
CA GLY A 75 14.88 -11.50 -42.54
C GLY A 75 14.00 -10.27 -42.57
N LEU A 76 14.11 -9.47 -43.63
CA LEU A 76 13.26 -8.29 -43.80
C LEU A 76 11.78 -8.66 -44.01
N ARG A 77 11.49 -9.72 -44.80
CA ARG A 77 10.12 -10.24 -44.96
C ARG A 77 9.52 -10.73 -43.64
N LEU A 78 10.31 -11.44 -42.83
CA LEU A 78 9.89 -11.91 -41.51
C LEU A 78 9.63 -10.74 -40.55
N SER A 79 10.48 -9.72 -40.55
CA SER A 79 10.30 -8.51 -39.73
C SER A 79 9.02 -7.76 -40.10
N TYR A 80 8.74 -7.57 -41.40
CA TYR A 80 7.49 -6.97 -41.86
C TYR A 80 6.26 -7.81 -41.49
N ALA A 81 6.32 -9.13 -41.72
CA ALA A 81 5.24 -10.05 -41.39
C ALA A 81 4.93 -10.04 -39.89
N MET A 82 5.96 -10.02 -39.04
CA MET A 82 5.82 -9.93 -37.58
C MET A 82 5.23 -8.59 -37.15
N ALA A 83 5.71 -7.47 -37.69
CA ALA A 83 5.21 -6.14 -37.35
C ALA A 83 3.74 -5.96 -37.73
N LEU A 84 3.34 -6.42 -38.93
CA LEU A 84 1.95 -6.40 -39.39
C LEU A 84 1.06 -7.36 -38.59
N THR A 85 1.56 -8.55 -38.23
CA THR A 85 0.82 -9.50 -37.39
C THR A 85 0.58 -8.93 -35.99
N ARG A 86 1.60 -8.29 -35.39
CA ARG A 86 1.45 -7.60 -34.09
C ARG A 86 0.47 -6.43 -34.16
N PHE A 87 0.48 -5.65 -35.24
CA PHE A 87 -0.49 -4.58 -35.48
C PHE A 87 -1.92 -5.13 -35.51
N VAL A 88 -2.19 -6.18 -36.29
CA VAL A 88 -3.55 -6.74 -36.42
C VAL A 88 -4.01 -7.37 -35.11
N ASN A 89 -3.14 -8.12 -34.43
CA ASN A 89 -3.45 -8.74 -33.14
C ASN A 89 -3.80 -7.72 -32.07
N GLY A 90 -3.02 -6.65 -31.92
CA GLY A 90 -3.24 -5.72 -30.82
C GLY A 90 -4.49 -4.85 -30.96
N PHE A 91 -5.16 -4.84 -32.11
CA PHE A 91 -6.49 -4.23 -32.28
C PHE A 91 -7.64 -5.24 -32.25
N LEU A 92 -7.43 -6.48 -32.71
CA LEU A 92 -8.48 -7.49 -32.77
C LEU A 92 -8.58 -8.31 -31.47
N ASP A 93 -7.47 -8.71 -30.86
CA ASP A 93 -7.47 -9.54 -29.66
C ASP A 93 -8.24 -8.91 -28.47
N PRO A 94 -8.13 -7.58 -28.21
CA PRO A 94 -8.90 -6.95 -27.13
C PRO A 94 -10.42 -6.97 -27.32
N GLU A 95 -10.91 -7.08 -28.56
CA GLU A 95 -12.35 -7.12 -28.86
C GLU A 95 -12.91 -8.56 -28.84
N GLN A 96 -12.06 -9.57 -28.68
CA GLN A 96 -12.43 -10.98 -28.62
C GLN A 96 -12.80 -11.42 -27.19
N GLN A 97 -13.69 -10.69 -26.52
CA GLN A 97 -14.04 -10.90 -25.09
C GLN A 97 -15.31 -11.78 -24.86
N GLY A 98 -15.84 -12.42 -25.90
CA GLY A 98 -17.05 -13.25 -25.82
C GLY A 98 -16.79 -14.73 -25.47
N GLN A 99 -17.78 -15.39 -24.86
CA GLN A 99 -17.78 -16.86 -24.58
C GLN A 99 -17.71 -17.73 -25.85
N TYR A 100 -17.98 -17.16 -27.03
CA TYR A 100 -17.90 -17.84 -28.32
C TYR A 100 -16.82 -17.20 -29.18
N ALA A 101 -16.02 -18.04 -29.87
CA ALA A 101 -14.99 -17.57 -30.79
C ALA A 101 -15.64 -16.88 -32.01
N ILE A 102 -15.53 -15.56 -32.07
CA ILE A 102 -15.96 -14.74 -33.22
C ILE A 102 -14.82 -14.74 -34.25
N THR A 103 -15.16 -14.85 -35.54
CA THR A 103 -14.13 -14.80 -36.58
C THR A 103 -13.46 -13.43 -36.65
N MET A 104 -12.15 -13.40 -36.90
CA MET A 104 -11.38 -12.15 -36.97
C MET A 104 -11.85 -11.21 -38.08
N GLN A 105 -12.46 -11.75 -39.13
CA GLN A 105 -13.06 -10.95 -40.21
C GLN A 105 -14.30 -10.19 -39.72
N THR A 106 -15.12 -10.81 -38.87
CA THR A 106 -16.27 -10.15 -38.25
C THR A 106 -15.80 -9.06 -37.29
N LEU A 107 -14.74 -9.32 -36.53
CA LEU A 107 -14.17 -8.39 -35.57
C LEU A 107 -13.55 -7.15 -36.24
N ALA A 108 -12.86 -7.35 -37.36
CA ALA A 108 -12.27 -6.27 -38.14
C ALA A 108 -13.33 -5.30 -38.70
N ARG A 109 -14.52 -5.79 -39.06
CA ARG A 109 -15.63 -4.93 -39.52
C ARG A 109 -16.15 -4.01 -38.41
N ASN A 110 -16.06 -4.42 -37.14
CA ASN A 110 -16.54 -3.61 -36.01
C ASN A 110 -15.65 -2.40 -35.71
N ILE A 111 -14.35 -2.48 -36.04
CA ILE A 111 -13.35 -1.43 -35.76
C ILE A 111 -13.01 -0.62 -37.04
N ASP A 112 -13.74 -0.83 -38.14
CA ASP A 112 -13.42 -0.31 -39.48
C ASP A 112 -11.98 -0.66 -39.95
N LEU A 113 -11.47 -1.85 -39.60
CA LEU A 113 -10.18 -2.32 -40.08
C LEU A 113 -10.36 -3.04 -41.43
N PRO A 114 -9.64 -2.63 -42.50
CA PRO A 114 -9.72 -3.31 -43.79
C PRO A 114 -9.42 -4.81 -43.69
N LEU A 115 -10.26 -5.64 -44.31
CA LEU A 115 -10.14 -7.11 -44.30
C LEU A 115 -8.81 -7.61 -44.88
N SER A 116 -8.19 -6.82 -45.76
CA SER A 116 -6.86 -7.12 -46.32
C SER A 116 -5.77 -7.24 -45.25
N PHE A 117 -5.89 -6.58 -44.10
CA PHE A 117 -4.95 -6.76 -42.98
C PHE A 117 -5.13 -8.11 -42.28
N VAL A 118 -6.37 -8.60 -42.17
CA VAL A 118 -6.68 -9.92 -41.58
C VAL A 118 -6.16 -11.04 -42.48
N GLU A 119 -6.29 -10.88 -43.80
CA GLU A 119 -5.77 -11.82 -44.80
C GLU A 119 -4.24 -11.90 -44.77
N ILE A 120 -3.55 -10.76 -44.71
CA ILE A 120 -2.09 -10.72 -44.63
C ILE A 120 -1.57 -11.36 -43.34
N ARG A 121 -2.26 -11.13 -42.22
CA ARG A 121 -1.95 -11.81 -40.96
C ARG A 121 -2.12 -13.33 -41.09
N HIS A 122 -3.24 -13.79 -41.64
CA HIS A 122 -3.48 -15.23 -41.83
C HIS A 122 -2.40 -15.87 -42.70
N ALA A 123 -2.05 -15.23 -43.81
CA ALA A 123 -0.99 -15.67 -44.70
C ALA A 123 0.39 -15.69 -44.01
N ALA A 124 0.69 -14.69 -43.19
CA ALA A 124 1.96 -14.59 -42.46
C ALA A 124 2.14 -15.66 -41.38
N THR A 125 1.06 -16.16 -40.77
CA THR A 125 1.13 -17.12 -39.65
C THR A 125 0.86 -18.57 -40.07
N HIS A 126 0.00 -18.79 -41.07
CA HIS A 126 -0.48 -20.13 -41.43
C HIS A 126 -0.14 -20.55 -42.86
N GLU A 127 0.21 -19.61 -43.74
CA GLU A 127 0.55 -19.90 -45.14
C GLU A 127 2.00 -19.52 -45.47
N GLN A 128 2.33 -19.43 -46.76
CA GLN A 128 3.63 -18.97 -47.21
C GLN A 128 3.76 -17.45 -47.07
N LEU A 129 4.94 -17.00 -46.63
CA LEU A 129 5.24 -15.59 -46.41
C LEU A 129 5.00 -14.74 -47.67
N PRO A 130 4.20 -13.67 -47.57
CA PRO A 130 3.90 -12.79 -48.69
C PRO A 130 5.14 -12.10 -49.29
N SER A 131 4.99 -11.58 -50.50
CA SER A 131 6.06 -10.86 -51.18
C SER A 131 6.42 -9.56 -50.45
N LEU A 132 7.70 -9.15 -50.53
CA LEU A 132 8.20 -7.94 -49.87
C LEU A 132 7.45 -6.68 -50.33
N VAL A 133 7.11 -6.59 -51.61
CA VAL A 133 6.36 -5.47 -52.19
C VAL A 133 4.97 -5.34 -51.56
N LEU A 134 4.28 -6.48 -51.39
CA LEU A 134 2.97 -6.52 -50.76
C LEU A 134 3.07 -6.11 -49.28
N LEU A 135 4.02 -6.68 -48.54
CA LEU A 135 4.24 -6.35 -47.12
C LEU A 135 4.59 -4.88 -46.89
N ARG A 136 5.44 -4.29 -47.74
CA ARG A 136 5.77 -2.85 -47.68
C ARG A 136 4.54 -1.98 -47.94
N SER A 137 3.76 -2.31 -48.96
CA SER A 137 2.53 -1.56 -49.28
C SER A 137 1.51 -1.61 -48.13
N MET A 138 1.42 -2.76 -47.45
CA MET A 138 0.53 -2.94 -46.31
C MET A 138 1.03 -2.23 -45.06
N ALA A 139 2.35 -2.17 -44.82
CA ALA A 139 2.93 -1.39 -43.73
C ALA A 139 2.65 0.11 -43.85
N ILE A 140 2.75 0.67 -45.07
CA ILE A 140 2.44 2.08 -45.34
C ILE A 140 0.95 2.36 -45.08
N ARG A 141 0.06 1.51 -45.62
CA ARG A 141 -1.39 1.64 -45.38
C ARG A 141 -1.77 1.52 -43.91
N ALA A 142 -1.07 0.66 -43.14
CA ALA A 142 -1.30 0.54 -41.70
C ALA A 142 -0.89 1.83 -40.95
N LEU A 143 0.22 2.47 -41.33
CA LEU A 143 0.65 3.75 -40.78
C LEU A 143 -0.34 4.88 -41.09
N GLU A 144 -0.87 4.94 -42.32
CA GLU A 144 -1.91 5.90 -42.70
C GLU A 144 -3.19 5.72 -41.89
N TRP A 145 -3.64 4.47 -41.71
CA TRP A 145 -4.82 4.15 -40.91
C TRP A 145 -4.63 4.54 -39.43
N LEU A 146 -3.44 4.30 -38.86
CA LEU A 146 -3.10 4.71 -37.48
C LEU A 146 -3.13 6.23 -37.30
N LEU A 147 -2.65 6.99 -38.30
CA LEU A 147 -2.68 8.45 -38.28
C LEU A 147 -4.13 8.97 -38.22
N ASP A 148 -4.99 8.47 -39.10
CA ASP A 148 -6.37 8.92 -39.23
C ASP A 148 -7.24 8.54 -38.02
N LYS A 149 -7.16 7.31 -37.54
CA LYS A 149 -8.06 6.82 -36.49
C LYS A 149 -7.59 7.11 -35.06
N TYR A 150 -6.28 7.16 -34.80
CA TYR A 150 -5.72 7.29 -33.44
C TYR A 150 -5.03 8.65 -33.20
N TRP A 151 -4.08 9.03 -34.06
CA TRP A 151 -3.25 10.23 -33.80
C TRP A 151 -3.98 11.56 -34.03
N SER A 152 -4.99 11.62 -34.90
CA SER A 152 -5.77 12.83 -35.19
C SER A 152 -6.77 13.20 -34.07
N LYS A 153 -7.37 12.20 -33.39
CA LYS A 153 -8.45 12.39 -32.40
C LYS A 153 -7.97 12.88 -31.02
N SER A 154 -6.68 12.70 -30.70
CA SER A 154 -6.14 12.94 -29.35
C SER A 154 -5.81 14.42 -29.03
N SER A 155 -6.06 15.37 -29.94
CA SER A 155 -5.63 16.78 -29.81
C SER A 155 -6.68 17.74 -29.21
N GLY A 156 -7.86 17.27 -28.77
CA GLY A 156 -9.06 18.12 -28.67
C GLY A 156 -9.59 18.58 -27.29
N ASN A 157 -9.12 18.10 -26.13
CA ASN A 157 -9.76 18.45 -24.85
C ASN A 157 -8.80 19.09 -23.83
N THR A 158 -8.87 20.42 -23.67
CA THR A 158 -8.16 21.21 -22.65
C THR A 158 -9.15 21.94 -21.72
N ILE A 159 -8.97 21.79 -20.40
CA ILE A 159 -9.49 22.73 -19.39
C ILE A 159 -8.26 23.30 -18.66
N ASP A 160 -8.19 24.63 -18.69
CA ASP A 160 -7.09 25.46 -18.19
C ASP A 160 -7.25 25.75 -16.68
N LEU A 161 -6.20 25.54 -15.89
CA LEU A 161 -6.16 25.88 -14.46
C LEU A 161 -4.77 26.44 -14.10
N SER A 162 -4.50 27.67 -14.54
CA SER A 162 -3.38 28.47 -14.02
C SER A 162 -3.78 29.20 -12.73
N GLY A 163 -3.17 28.84 -11.59
CA GLY A 163 -3.31 29.58 -10.32
C GLY A 163 -2.55 28.94 -9.13
N LYS A 164 -1.35 29.45 -8.83
CA LYS A 164 -0.36 29.13 -7.74
C LYS A 164 -0.97 29.12 -6.31
N PRO A 165 -0.31 28.75 -5.17
CA PRO A 165 1.04 28.22 -4.86
C PRO A 165 1.04 27.16 -3.70
N LYS A 166 0.59 25.90 -3.92
CA LYS A 166 0.61 24.84 -2.87
C LYS A 166 1.45 23.61 -3.21
N GLU A 167 1.89 23.48 -4.46
CA GLU A 167 2.54 22.25 -4.98
C GLU A 167 3.97 22.03 -4.48
N LYS A 168 4.77 23.07 -4.26
CA LYS A 168 6.17 22.90 -3.84
C LYS A 168 6.33 22.20 -2.49
N ARG A 169 5.38 22.37 -1.57
CA ARG A 169 5.42 21.72 -0.24
C ARG A 169 4.88 20.29 -0.28
N ILE A 170 4.11 19.95 -1.32
CA ILE A 170 3.51 18.62 -1.53
C ILE A 170 4.48 17.74 -2.32
N GLU A 171 5.19 18.27 -3.32
CA GLU A 171 6.23 17.55 -4.07
C GLU A 171 7.41 17.11 -3.18
N GLU A 172 7.74 17.90 -2.16
CA GLU A 172 8.81 17.57 -1.20
C GLU A 172 8.39 16.44 -0.25
N ILE A 173 7.10 16.39 0.13
CA ILE A 173 6.53 15.30 0.93
C ILE A 173 6.39 14.01 0.08
N LEU A 174 6.01 14.14 -1.20
CA LEU A 174 5.89 13.01 -2.13
C LEU A 174 7.23 12.38 -2.50
N ARG A 175 8.28 13.18 -2.72
CA ARG A 175 9.65 12.66 -2.94
C ARG A 175 10.19 11.93 -1.72
N ASN A 176 9.92 12.44 -0.52
CA ASN A 176 10.29 11.77 0.72
C ASN A 176 9.52 10.45 0.92
N TRP A 177 8.32 10.34 0.33
CA TRP A 177 7.49 9.13 0.35
C TRP A 177 7.93 8.08 -0.67
N GLU A 178 8.26 8.49 -1.90
CA GLU A 178 8.79 7.61 -2.96
C GLU A 178 10.17 7.05 -2.60
N ALA A 179 11.06 7.86 -2.01
CA ALA A 179 12.36 7.41 -1.52
C ALA A 179 12.26 6.44 -0.31
N PHE A 180 11.13 6.47 0.42
CA PHE A 180 10.86 5.56 1.54
C PHE A 180 10.26 4.23 1.09
N GLN A 181 9.53 4.21 -0.04
CA GLN A 181 9.02 3.01 -0.70
C GLN A 181 10.15 2.13 -1.27
N GLU A 182 11.13 2.72 -1.96
CA GLU A 182 12.24 1.96 -2.58
C GLU A 182 13.14 1.24 -1.57
N LYS A 183 13.27 1.73 -0.33
CA LYS A 183 14.15 1.13 0.68
C LYS A 183 13.57 -0.03 1.47
N ASN A 184 12.24 -0.15 1.58
CA ASN A 184 11.59 -1.17 2.43
C ASN A 184 10.86 -2.27 1.65
N PHE A 185 10.67 -2.12 0.33
CA PHE A 185 9.96 -3.11 -0.50
C PHE A 185 10.87 -4.15 -1.16
N ASN A 186 12.19 -3.96 -1.14
CA ASN A 186 13.15 -4.92 -1.66
C ASN A 186 13.43 -6.05 -0.66
N ASN A 187 12.43 -6.90 -0.43
CA ASN A 187 12.64 -8.35 -0.49
C ASN A 187 11.31 -9.08 -0.34
N SER A 188 10.96 -9.78 -1.42
CA SER A 188 9.89 -10.77 -1.52
C SER A 188 8.49 -10.17 -1.75
N LEU A 189 8.00 -10.30 -3.00
CA LEU A 189 6.61 -10.66 -3.39
C LEU A 189 6.08 -9.92 -4.64
N GLU A 190 6.85 -9.92 -5.72
CA GLU A 190 6.41 -9.38 -7.03
C GLU A 190 5.34 -10.22 -7.77
N ASN A 191 4.89 -11.36 -7.24
CA ASN A 191 4.22 -12.36 -8.08
C ASN A 191 2.70 -12.52 -7.99
N LYS A 192 1.93 -11.70 -7.24
CA LYS A 192 0.47 -11.97 -7.15
C LYS A 192 -0.50 -10.77 -7.09
N VAL A 193 -0.08 -9.56 -7.44
CA VAL A 193 -1.02 -8.41 -7.58
C VAL A 193 -0.95 -7.87 -9.00
N LYS A 194 -1.43 -8.66 -9.97
CA LYS A 194 -1.64 -8.22 -11.35
C LYS A 194 -3.08 -8.53 -11.69
N ASP A 195 -3.92 -7.52 -11.51
CA ASP A 195 -5.17 -7.22 -12.24
C ASP A 195 -5.88 -6.18 -11.40
N PHE A 196 -5.74 -4.89 -11.71
CA PHE A 196 -6.68 -3.79 -11.37
C PHE A 196 -6.16 -2.45 -11.92
N ASP A 197 -6.99 -1.75 -12.68
CA ASP A 197 -6.63 -0.55 -13.46
C ASP A 197 -6.23 0.64 -12.58
N SER A 198 -5.01 1.15 -12.82
CA SER A 198 -4.26 2.00 -11.90
C SER A 198 -4.70 3.47 -11.85
N LYS A 199 -5.68 3.90 -12.64
CA LYS A 199 -6.13 5.31 -12.68
C LYS A 199 -7.38 5.62 -11.87
N ASP A 200 -8.34 4.71 -11.81
CA ASP A 200 -9.47 4.84 -10.88
C ASP A 200 -9.01 4.60 -9.43
N ILE A 201 -8.03 3.71 -9.25
CA ILE A 201 -7.30 3.50 -7.99
C ILE A 201 -6.56 4.77 -7.57
N SER A 202 -6.01 5.56 -8.50
CA SER A 202 -5.30 6.81 -8.15
C SER A 202 -6.21 7.93 -7.64
N ILE A 203 -7.48 7.92 -8.08
CA ILE A 203 -8.53 8.84 -7.58
C ILE A 203 -9.10 8.29 -6.27
N MET A 204 -9.27 6.97 -6.14
CA MET A 204 -9.63 6.33 -4.86
C MET A 204 -8.58 6.57 -3.77
N ILE A 205 -7.29 6.41 -4.06
CA ILE A 205 -6.16 6.62 -3.14
C ILE A 205 -6.07 8.07 -2.65
N LYS A 206 -6.63 9.05 -3.38
CA LYS A 206 -6.65 10.45 -2.95
C LYS A 206 -7.59 10.72 -1.76
N GLU A 207 -8.59 9.87 -1.52
CA GLU A 207 -9.57 10.06 -0.43
C GLU A 207 -9.84 8.81 0.45
N CYS A 208 -9.58 7.59 -0.05
CA CYS A 208 -9.70 6.30 0.65
C CYS A 208 -8.47 5.43 0.38
N ILE A 209 -7.75 4.99 1.42
CA ILE A 209 -6.64 4.06 1.21
C ILE A 209 -7.20 2.65 1.18
N ILE A 210 -7.41 2.13 -0.04
CA ILE A 210 -7.54 0.69 -0.23
C ILE A 210 -6.15 0.08 -0.10
N LEU A 211 -5.89 -0.68 0.96
CA LEU A 211 -4.69 -1.51 1.04
C LEU A 211 -5.00 -2.84 0.36
N CYS A 212 -4.77 -2.91 -0.95
CA CYS A 212 -4.81 -4.18 -1.65
C CYS A 212 -3.59 -5.04 -1.33
N SER A 213 -3.87 -6.24 -0.84
CA SER A 213 -2.98 -7.39 -0.68
C SER A 213 -1.99 -7.34 0.49
N SER A 214 -2.46 -7.78 1.67
CA SER A 214 -1.54 -8.33 2.66
C SER A 214 -1.11 -9.73 2.25
N PHE A 215 0.09 -9.88 1.69
CA PHE A 215 0.85 -11.09 1.94
C PHE A 215 1.27 -11.04 3.42
N GLY A 216 0.38 -11.51 4.32
CA GLY A 216 0.63 -11.51 5.77
C GLY A 216 -0.41 -10.85 6.67
N GLY A 217 -1.71 -10.89 6.31
CA GLY A 217 -2.83 -10.57 7.20
C GLY A 217 -2.77 -9.19 7.85
N ASP A 218 -2.56 -9.13 9.16
CA ASP A 218 -2.69 -7.91 9.97
C ASP A 218 -1.47 -6.97 9.89
N GLY A 219 -0.31 -7.45 9.41
CA GLY A 219 0.93 -6.67 9.34
C GLY A 219 0.89 -5.48 8.36
N THR A 220 0.09 -5.59 7.29
CA THR A 220 -0.09 -4.51 6.30
C THR A 220 -0.96 -3.38 6.85
N VAL A 221 -1.97 -3.72 7.65
CA VAL A 221 -2.81 -2.70 8.33
C VAL A 221 -1.97 -1.93 9.34
N LEU A 222 -1.12 -2.60 10.11
CA LEU A 222 -0.16 -1.94 11.01
C LEU A 222 0.84 -1.05 10.26
N PHE A 223 1.30 -1.48 9.09
CA PHE A 223 2.16 -0.64 8.23
C PHE A 223 1.46 0.65 7.78
N SER A 224 0.17 0.58 7.45
CA SER A 224 -0.59 1.79 7.11
C SER A 224 -0.78 2.72 8.30
N SER A 225 -1.11 2.20 9.49
CA SER A 225 -1.20 3.02 10.70
C SER A 225 0.14 3.71 10.99
N TRP A 226 1.24 3.00 10.78
CA TRP A 226 2.59 3.53 10.93
C TRP A 226 2.90 4.65 9.94
N LEU A 227 2.49 4.50 8.67
CA LEU A 227 2.67 5.51 7.63
C LEU A 227 1.89 6.81 7.95
N PHE A 228 0.69 6.68 8.52
CA PHE A 228 -0.19 7.80 8.83
C PHE A 228 -0.17 8.16 10.32
N GLN A 229 0.87 8.89 10.75
CA GLN A 229 1.03 9.41 12.11
C GLN A 229 0.06 10.56 12.48
N ARG A 230 -0.92 10.89 11.63
CA ARG A 230 -1.96 11.91 11.87
C ARG A 230 -3.33 11.38 11.42
N ILE A 231 -4.00 12.09 10.51
CA ILE A 231 -5.30 11.72 9.94
C ILE A 231 -5.08 10.52 9.03
N VAL A 232 -5.86 9.48 9.25
CA VAL A 232 -5.84 8.25 8.45
C VAL A 232 -7.12 8.27 7.60
N PRO A 233 -7.04 8.13 6.28
CA PRO A 233 -8.23 7.95 5.45
C PRO A 233 -8.85 6.56 5.69
N PRO A 234 -10.13 6.34 5.33
CA PRO A 234 -10.79 5.04 5.50
C PRO A 234 -9.96 3.91 4.89
N VAL A 235 -9.69 2.87 5.69
CA VAL A 235 -8.88 1.72 5.28
C VAL A 235 -9.78 0.51 5.00
N ILE A 236 -9.63 -0.03 3.80
CA ILE A 236 -10.24 -1.31 3.39
C ILE A 236 -9.10 -2.34 3.27
N SER A 237 -9.28 -3.48 3.94
CA SER A 237 -8.27 -4.52 4.08
C SER A 237 -8.77 -5.87 3.56
N PHE A 238 -8.06 -6.41 2.56
CA PHE A 238 -8.36 -7.71 1.96
C PHE A 238 -7.32 -8.78 2.37
N SER A 239 -7.79 -9.93 2.82
CA SER A 239 -6.97 -11.11 3.05
C SER A 239 -6.88 -11.98 1.79
N LEU A 240 -5.66 -12.36 1.37
CA LEU A 240 -5.41 -13.36 0.31
C LEU A 240 -5.22 -14.80 0.86
N GLY A 241 -5.53 -15.03 2.13
CA GLY A 241 -5.29 -16.29 2.83
C GLY A 241 -6.14 -16.39 4.10
N SER A 242 -5.52 -16.66 5.25
CA SER A 242 -6.24 -16.59 6.52
C SER A 242 -6.65 -15.15 6.87
N LEU A 243 -7.94 -14.82 6.83
CA LEU A 243 -8.59 -13.60 7.41
C LEU A 243 -8.01 -13.16 8.77
N GLY A 244 -7.07 -12.23 8.85
CA GLY A 244 -6.62 -11.69 10.14
C GLY A 244 -7.73 -10.94 10.91
N PHE A 245 -7.44 -10.52 12.15
CA PHE A 245 -8.42 -9.77 12.97
C PHE A 245 -8.70 -8.37 12.43
N LEU A 246 -7.81 -7.84 11.57
CA LEU A 246 -7.94 -6.55 10.91
C LEU A 246 -8.24 -6.68 9.42
N THR A 247 -8.13 -7.87 8.83
CA THR A 247 -8.42 -8.14 7.42
C THR A 247 -9.76 -8.86 7.29
N MET A 248 -10.81 -8.07 7.04
CA MET A 248 -12.21 -8.53 7.12
C MET A 248 -12.77 -9.01 5.78
N PHE A 249 -12.14 -8.64 4.66
CA PHE A 249 -12.62 -8.99 3.33
C PHE A 249 -11.78 -10.09 2.71
N ASP A 250 -12.42 -11.07 2.10
CA ASP A 250 -11.73 -12.03 1.24
C ASP A 250 -11.44 -11.38 -0.11
N PHE A 251 -10.21 -11.53 -0.59
CA PHE A 251 -9.80 -11.07 -1.91
C PHE A 251 -10.61 -11.72 -3.04
N SER A 252 -11.15 -12.93 -2.83
CA SER A 252 -12.01 -13.60 -3.82
C SER A 252 -13.28 -12.79 -4.17
N MET A 253 -13.73 -11.92 -3.27
CA MET A 253 -14.93 -11.11 -3.42
C MET A 253 -14.60 -9.62 -3.63
N PHE A 254 -13.39 -9.30 -4.09
CA PHE A 254 -12.92 -7.92 -4.22
C PHE A 254 -13.86 -7.05 -5.06
N ASP A 255 -14.16 -7.47 -6.29
CA ASP A 255 -14.97 -6.71 -7.26
C ASP A 255 -16.37 -6.42 -6.72
N ASN A 256 -17.05 -7.46 -6.22
CA ASN A 256 -18.38 -7.36 -5.63
C ASN A 256 -18.38 -6.49 -4.36
N THR A 257 -17.30 -6.54 -3.57
CA THR A 257 -17.17 -5.70 -2.38
C THR A 257 -17.01 -4.24 -2.76
N LEU A 258 -16.17 -3.93 -3.75
CA LEU A 258 -15.99 -2.57 -4.24
C LEU A 258 -17.29 -2.03 -4.84
N ASP A 259 -17.95 -2.79 -5.71
CA ASP A 259 -19.22 -2.38 -6.33
C ASP A 259 -20.30 -2.09 -5.29
N ASN A 260 -20.38 -2.91 -4.23
CA ASN A 260 -21.31 -2.66 -3.13
C ASN A 260 -20.94 -1.41 -2.33
N ILE A 261 -19.66 -1.19 -2.07
CA ILE A 261 -19.15 0.00 -1.37
C ILE A 261 -19.50 1.27 -2.14
N PHE A 262 -19.37 1.27 -3.47
CA PHE A 262 -19.69 2.41 -4.31
C PHE A 262 -21.20 2.66 -4.43
N ASN A 263 -21.99 1.60 -4.56
CA ASN A 263 -23.43 1.73 -4.80
C ASN A 263 -24.24 1.95 -3.51
N HIS A 264 -23.84 1.36 -2.39
CA HIS A 264 -24.60 1.34 -1.14
C HIS A 264 -23.91 2.07 0.02
N GLY A 265 -22.67 2.54 -0.17
CA GLY A 265 -21.88 3.22 0.86
C GLY A 265 -21.13 2.26 1.79
N VAL A 266 -20.43 2.83 2.78
CA VAL A 266 -19.58 2.10 3.73
C VAL A 266 -19.96 2.37 5.17
N ILE A 267 -19.85 1.34 6.01
CA ILE A 267 -19.85 1.49 7.46
C ILE A 267 -18.40 1.50 7.92
N VAL A 268 -18.02 2.55 8.65
CA VAL A 268 -16.66 2.74 9.17
C VAL A 268 -16.67 2.60 10.69
N SER A 269 -15.79 1.76 11.21
CA SER A 269 -15.47 1.67 12.64
C SER A 269 -14.20 2.44 12.93
N LEU A 270 -14.21 3.21 14.01
CA LEU A 270 -13.05 3.98 14.46
C LEU A 270 -12.30 3.19 15.52
N ARG A 271 -11.12 2.67 15.18
CA ARG A 271 -10.24 1.98 16.13
C ARG A 271 -9.39 2.99 16.87
N MET A 272 -9.35 2.88 18.19
CA MET A 272 -8.46 3.72 18.98
C MET A 272 -7.00 3.46 18.64
N ARG A 273 -6.18 4.49 18.80
CA ARG A 273 -4.71 4.41 18.70
C ARG A 273 -4.10 5.03 19.94
N PHE A 274 -2.93 4.58 20.36
CA PHE A 274 -2.18 5.30 21.38
C PHE A 274 -1.27 6.34 20.75
N LYS A 275 -1.12 7.46 21.44
CA LYS A 275 -0.02 8.39 21.29
C LYS A 275 0.99 8.10 22.38
N CYS A 276 2.15 7.61 22.00
CA CYS A 276 3.26 7.31 22.89
C CYS A 276 4.35 8.36 22.68
N THR A 277 4.81 9.00 23.75
CA THR A 277 5.88 10.01 23.71
C THR A 277 6.98 9.61 24.67
N ILE A 278 8.22 9.52 24.16
CA ILE A 278 9.40 9.22 24.96
C ILE A 278 9.89 10.52 25.59
N MET A 279 9.92 10.54 26.92
CA MET A 279 10.41 11.64 27.74
C MET A 279 11.79 11.26 28.28
N ARG A 280 12.82 11.98 27.86
CA ARG A 280 14.19 11.75 28.32
C ARG A 280 14.58 12.73 29.41
N VAL A 281 15.36 12.28 30.39
CA VAL A 281 15.88 13.15 31.45
C VAL A 281 16.83 14.19 30.84
N LYS A 282 16.63 15.47 31.19
CA LYS A 282 17.57 16.54 30.81
C LYS A 282 18.82 16.44 31.68
N VAL A 283 19.98 16.41 31.03
CA VAL A 283 21.30 16.41 31.71
C VAL A 283 21.94 17.78 31.49
N ASN A 284 22.13 18.55 32.56
CA ASN A 284 22.89 19.81 32.50
C ASN A 284 24.33 19.55 32.97
N ASN A 285 25.33 19.91 32.14
CA ASN A 285 26.77 19.83 32.45
C ASN A 285 27.27 18.48 33.00
N GLY A 286 26.73 17.35 32.50
CA GLY A 286 27.23 16.02 32.86
C GLY A 286 26.91 15.56 34.29
N GLN A 287 26.16 16.35 35.05
CA GLN A 287 25.57 15.94 36.32
C GLN A 287 24.06 15.73 36.09
N LEU A 288 23.52 14.63 36.62
CA LEU A 288 22.08 14.52 36.85
C LEU A 288 21.68 15.71 37.71
N VAL A 289 20.55 16.35 37.42
CA VAL A 289 20.07 17.45 38.28
C VAL A 289 19.89 16.86 39.70
N ASP A 290 20.81 17.20 40.60
CA ASP A 290 20.99 16.64 41.96
C ASP A 290 19.77 16.81 42.89
N GLU A 291 18.68 17.38 42.40
CA GLU A 291 17.43 17.63 43.14
C GLU A 291 16.31 16.61 42.86
N ILE A 292 16.46 15.68 41.90
CA ILE A 292 15.39 14.71 41.59
C ILE A 292 15.39 13.57 42.62
N LYS A 293 14.76 13.82 43.77
CA LYS A 293 14.73 12.84 44.88
C LYS A 293 13.75 11.69 44.67
N ASN A 294 12.75 11.82 43.81
CA ASN A 294 11.84 10.72 43.43
C ASN A 294 11.22 10.96 42.05
N LEU A 295 11.10 9.90 41.25
CA LEU A 295 10.46 9.93 39.93
C LEU A 295 8.99 10.40 40.03
N ASP A 296 8.31 10.09 41.13
CA ASP A 296 6.95 10.57 41.45
C ASP A 296 6.83 12.10 41.40
N GLN A 297 7.82 12.82 41.93
CA GLN A 297 7.81 14.28 41.99
C GLN A 297 8.09 14.89 40.61
N SER A 298 8.98 14.27 39.82
CA SER A 298 9.31 14.76 38.48
C SER A 298 8.12 14.61 37.50
N ILE A 299 7.35 13.53 37.62
CA ILE A 299 6.13 13.30 36.85
C ILE A 299 5.03 14.30 37.29
N LEU A 300 4.85 14.54 38.59
CA LEU A 300 3.84 15.45 39.12
C LEU A 300 4.11 16.93 38.79
N GLU A 301 5.38 17.37 38.77
CA GLU A 301 5.77 18.74 38.41
C GLU A 301 5.50 19.07 36.94
N ASN A 302 5.62 18.09 36.05
CA ASN A 302 5.28 18.24 34.62
C ASN A 302 3.80 18.61 34.41
N LYS A 303 2.90 18.25 35.35
CA LYS A 303 1.48 18.62 35.30
C LYS A 303 1.24 20.12 35.56
N LYS A 304 2.08 20.78 36.36
CA LYS A 304 1.82 22.14 36.86
C LYS A 304 2.33 23.25 35.93
N ASN A 305 3.44 23.02 35.21
CA ASN A 305 4.13 24.11 34.51
C ASN A 305 4.01 24.10 32.98
N GLY A 306 3.40 23.08 32.35
CA GLY A 306 3.20 23.00 30.90
C GLY A 306 4.49 22.92 30.05
N MET A 307 5.65 23.20 30.65
CA MET A 307 7.00 23.02 30.14
C MET A 307 7.72 22.07 31.09
N SER A 308 8.23 20.97 30.54
CA SER A 308 8.90 19.94 31.31
C SER A 308 10.29 20.41 31.75
N VAL A 309 10.39 20.79 33.04
CA VAL A 309 11.61 21.30 33.68
C VAL A 309 12.67 20.20 33.74
N THR A 310 12.25 18.94 33.97
CA THR A 310 13.14 17.80 34.21
C THR A 310 13.36 16.90 32.99
N HIS A 311 12.41 16.87 32.04
CA HIS A 311 12.46 15.95 30.90
C HIS A 311 12.21 16.68 29.57
N GLU A 312 12.72 16.14 28.48
CA GLU A 312 12.44 16.60 27.12
C GLU A 312 11.70 15.55 26.29
N PRO A 313 10.62 15.93 25.57
CA PRO A 313 9.98 15.03 24.62
C PRO A 313 10.90 14.87 23.40
N LYS A 314 11.36 13.65 23.14
CA LYS A 314 12.23 13.39 22.00
C LYS A 314 11.45 12.94 20.77
N GLU A 315 10.74 11.82 20.90
CA GLU A 315 10.05 11.14 19.81
C GLU A 315 8.63 10.79 20.24
N SER A 316 7.68 10.96 19.32
CA SER A 316 6.28 10.59 19.54
C SER A 316 5.77 9.73 18.38
N PHE A 317 5.15 8.61 18.71
CA PHE A 317 4.60 7.65 17.76
C PHE A 317 3.12 7.41 18.04
N LEU A 318 2.35 7.24 16.97
CA LEU A 318 0.99 6.71 17.00
C LEU A 318 1.03 5.22 16.68
N ILE A 319 0.43 4.42 17.55
CA ILE A 319 0.38 2.95 17.44
C ILE A 319 -1.05 2.44 17.50
N LEU A 320 -1.33 1.32 16.83
CA LEU A 320 -2.66 0.73 16.74
C LEU A 320 -2.88 -0.41 17.74
N ASN A 321 -1.90 -1.30 17.91
CA ASN A 321 -2.04 -2.49 18.74
C ASN A 321 -1.49 -2.26 20.14
N ASP A 322 -0.17 -2.21 20.28
CA ASP A 322 0.46 -2.29 21.59
C ASP A 322 1.85 -1.63 21.67
N LEU A 323 2.10 -1.11 22.87
CA LEU A 323 3.40 -0.69 23.34
C LEU A 323 3.96 -1.81 24.22
N VAL A 324 5.13 -2.32 23.86
CA VAL A 324 5.82 -3.36 24.62
C VAL A 324 7.09 -2.77 25.20
N VAL A 325 7.23 -2.82 26.53
CA VAL A 325 8.47 -2.49 27.22
C VAL A 325 9.07 -3.79 27.72
N ASP A 326 10.22 -4.19 27.19
CA ASP A 326 10.93 -5.42 27.54
C ASP A 326 12.33 -5.13 28.10
N ARG A 327 12.96 -6.13 28.73
CA ARG A 327 14.33 -6.03 29.26
C ARG A 327 15.43 -5.95 28.19
N GLY A 328 15.09 -6.13 26.91
CA GLY A 328 16.03 -6.18 25.80
C GLY A 328 17.08 -7.31 25.94
N PRO A 329 18.37 -7.04 25.62
CA PRO A 329 19.42 -8.04 25.65
C PRO A 329 19.89 -8.40 27.08
N ASN A 330 19.40 -7.70 28.11
CA ASN A 330 19.87 -7.85 29.48
C ASN A 330 19.37 -9.16 30.10
N ALA A 331 20.23 -9.91 30.79
CA ALA A 331 19.87 -11.19 31.42
C ALA A 331 19.03 -11.05 32.70
N PHE A 332 19.01 -9.87 33.32
CA PHE A 332 18.25 -9.59 34.54
C PHE A 332 16.83 -9.12 34.23
N LEU A 333 15.90 -9.35 35.16
CA LEU A 333 14.52 -8.84 35.10
C LEU A 333 14.52 -7.31 34.98
N SER A 334 13.63 -6.77 34.15
CA SER A 334 13.41 -5.34 34.06
C SER A 334 12.72 -4.84 35.34
N SER A 335 13.18 -3.72 35.87
CA SER A 335 12.50 -2.99 36.95
C SER A 335 11.82 -1.78 36.32
N LEU A 336 10.49 -1.76 36.33
CA LEU A 336 9.68 -0.71 35.72
C LEU A 336 8.68 -0.17 36.74
N GLU A 337 8.34 1.10 36.64
CA GLU A 337 7.31 1.73 37.45
C GLU A 337 6.18 2.21 36.56
N LEU A 338 4.95 1.80 36.88
CA LEU A 338 3.75 2.18 36.17
C LEU A 338 3.02 3.26 36.96
N TYR A 339 2.79 4.38 36.30
CA TYR A 339 2.02 5.50 36.81
C TYR A 339 0.74 5.69 36.02
N GLY A 340 -0.30 6.12 36.71
CA GLY A 340 -1.60 6.45 36.15
C GLY A 340 -2.07 7.79 36.66
N ASP A 341 -2.39 8.73 35.77
CA ASP A 341 -2.75 10.11 36.11
C ASP A 341 -1.80 10.73 37.17
N TYR A 342 -0.50 10.51 36.98
CA TYR A 342 0.58 10.99 37.84
C TYR A 342 0.65 10.34 39.24
N LYS A 343 -0.06 9.23 39.47
CA LYS A 343 0.03 8.43 40.70
C LYS A 343 0.71 7.09 40.43
N HIS A 344 1.60 6.67 41.32
CA HIS A 344 2.21 5.34 41.24
C HIS A 344 1.13 4.27 41.42
N LEU A 345 1.02 3.36 40.45
CA LEU A 345 0.07 2.24 40.48
C LEU A 345 0.76 0.98 40.99
N THR A 346 1.87 0.61 40.36
CA THR A 346 2.63 -0.59 40.72
C THR A 346 4.06 -0.50 40.19
N SER A 347 4.97 -1.20 40.85
CA SER A 347 6.29 -1.51 40.31
C SER A 347 6.24 -2.91 39.69
N VAL A 348 6.76 -3.05 38.48
CA VAL A 348 6.78 -4.29 37.69
C VAL A 348 8.21 -4.83 37.67
N GLN A 349 8.39 -6.03 38.20
CA GLN A 349 9.62 -6.80 38.09
C GLN A 349 9.35 -8.04 37.25
N ALA A 350 9.55 -7.92 35.94
CA ALA A 350 9.21 -8.96 34.96
C ALA A 350 10.12 -8.88 33.74
N ASP A 351 9.92 -9.79 32.78
CA ASP A 351 10.55 -9.68 31.46
C ASP A 351 10.08 -8.41 30.73
N GLY A 352 8.87 -7.96 31.01
CA GLY A 352 8.35 -6.69 30.51
C GLY A 352 6.89 -6.40 30.87
N ILE A 353 6.35 -5.34 30.27
CA ILE A 353 4.94 -4.93 30.32
C ILE A 353 4.44 -4.61 28.91
N CYS A 354 3.25 -5.10 28.58
CA CYS A 354 2.53 -4.83 27.34
C CYS A 354 1.32 -3.93 27.65
N ILE A 355 1.24 -2.79 26.99
CA ILE A 355 0.10 -1.86 27.08
C ILE A 355 -0.57 -1.85 25.71
N SER A 356 -1.81 -2.33 25.65
CA SER A 356 -2.51 -2.67 24.43
C SER A 356 -3.83 -1.94 24.30
N THR A 357 -4.19 -1.57 23.08
CA THR A 357 -5.54 -1.12 22.74
C THR A 357 -6.49 -2.33 22.70
N PRO A 358 -7.81 -2.14 22.70
CA PRO A 358 -8.77 -3.21 22.48
C PRO A 358 -8.55 -3.92 21.14
N THR A 359 -8.04 -3.20 20.13
CA THR A 359 -7.67 -3.79 18.85
C THR A 359 -6.42 -4.68 18.96
N GLY A 360 -5.43 -4.27 19.77
CA GLY A 360 -4.26 -5.08 20.09
C GLY A 360 -4.52 -6.22 21.08
N SER A 361 -5.71 -6.32 21.68
CA SER A 361 -6.06 -7.39 22.63
C SER A 361 -5.95 -8.80 22.03
N THR A 362 -6.05 -8.92 20.71
CA THR A 362 -5.89 -10.15 19.93
C THR A 362 -4.46 -10.38 19.42
N ALA A 363 -3.53 -9.45 19.70
CA ALA A 363 -2.15 -9.47 19.24
C ALA A 363 -1.22 -9.98 20.37
N TYR A 364 -0.15 -9.25 20.68
CA TYR A 364 0.85 -9.70 21.65
C TYR A 364 0.29 -9.77 23.07
N SER A 365 -0.67 -8.90 23.41
CA SER A 365 -1.40 -8.95 24.69
C SER A 365 -2.07 -10.31 24.92
N LEU A 366 -2.65 -10.94 23.90
CA LEU A 366 -3.26 -12.27 24.03
C LEU A 366 -2.22 -13.33 24.40
N SER A 367 -1.05 -13.30 23.75
CA SER A 367 0.06 -14.22 24.06
C SER A 367 0.64 -14.00 25.46
N ALA A 368 0.60 -12.77 25.96
CA ALA A 368 1.02 -12.43 27.32
C ALA A 368 -0.02 -12.83 28.39
N GLY A 369 -1.18 -13.39 28.02
CA GLY A 369 -2.25 -13.76 28.94
C GLY A 369 -3.25 -12.63 29.25
N GLY A 370 -3.27 -11.60 28.40
CA GLY A 370 -4.27 -10.52 28.43
C GLY A 370 -5.68 -11.02 28.04
N SER A 371 -6.69 -10.23 28.38
CA SER A 371 -8.09 -10.52 28.04
C SER A 371 -8.45 -10.00 26.66
N LEU A 372 -9.32 -10.72 25.95
CA LEU A 372 -9.91 -10.26 24.70
C LEU A 372 -10.89 -9.12 24.99
N CYS A 373 -10.78 -8.04 24.22
CA CYS A 373 -11.62 -6.86 24.39
C CYS A 373 -12.31 -6.50 23.06
N HIS A 374 -13.60 -6.15 23.13
CA HIS A 374 -14.31 -5.66 21.94
C HIS A 374 -13.74 -4.29 21.51
N PRO A 375 -13.51 -4.04 20.23
CA PRO A 375 -12.88 -2.81 19.74
C PRO A 375 -13.57 -1.50 20.12
N ASP A 376 -14.89 -1.55 20.37
CA ASP A 376 -15.71 -0.39 20.77
C ASP A 376 -15.60 -0.01 22.24
N ILE A 377 -15.00 -0.87 23.07
CA ILE A 377 -14.88 -0.59 24.50
C ILE A 377 -13.75 0.43 24.68
N PRO A 378 -14.00 1.63 25.23
CA PRO A 378 -12.97 2.63 25.49
C PRO A 378 -12.11 2.22 26.69
N ALA A 379 -11.16 1.32 26.46
CA ALA A 379 -10.31 0.76 27.49
C ALA A 379 -8.86 0.58 27.04
N ILE A 380 -7.94 0.67 28.00
CA ILE A 380 -6.52 0.35 27.85
C ILE A 380 -6.25 -0.94 28.62
N LEU A 381 -5.64 -1.91 27.95
CA LEU A 381 -5.26 -3.19 28.56
C LEU A 381 -3.80 -3.13 28.96
N ILE A 382 -3.51 -3.51 30.20
CA ILE A 382 -2.16 -3.59 30.74
C ILE A 382 -1.91 -5.05 31.09
N SER A 383 -0.98 -5.69 30.40
CA SER A 383 -0.65 -7.11 30.58
C SER A 383 0.84 -7.25 30.90
N PRO A 384 1.23 -7.85 32.04
CA PRO A 384 2.63 -8.21 32.25
C PRO A 384 3.09 -9.27 31.25
N ILE A 385 4.35 -9.15 30.81
CA ILE A 385 5.01 -10.18 30.02
C ILE A 385 5.82 -11.02 30.99
N LEU A 386 5.43 -12.29 31.13
CA LEU A 386 6.13 -13.37 31.82
C LEU A 386 6.83 -12.93 33.13
N GLY A 387 6.13 -13.09 34.26
CA GLY A 387 6.68 -12.79 35.58
C GLY A 387 6.29 -13.85 36.63
N PRO A 388 7.10 -14.91 36.84
CA PRO A 388 6.88 -15.89 37.91
C PRO A 388 7.18 -15.33 39.32
N HIS A 389 7.74 -14.11 39.43
CA HIS A 389 8.18 -13.55 40.70
C HIS A 389 7.19 -12.64 41.42
N THR A 390 6.09 -12.21 40.77
CA THR A 390 5.07 -11.36 41.41
C THR A 390 3.69 -12.01 41.30
N LEU A 391 3.30 -12.80 42.31
CA LEU A 391 1.98 -13.47 42.38
C LEU A 391 0.79 -12.51 42.26
N SER A 392 1.02 -11.22 42.51
CA SER A 392 -0.02 -10.20 42.62
C SER A 392 -0.34 -9.48 41.32
N PHE A 393 0.51 -9.57 40.28
CA PHE A 393 0.33 -8.74 39.09
C PHE A 393 -0.49 -9.46 38.03
N ARG A 394 -1.77 -9.08 37.95
CA ARG A 394 -2.75 -9.58 36.97
C ARG A 394 -2.95 -8.57 35.85
N PRO A 395 -3.44 -8.99 34.67
CA PRO A 395 -3.87 -8.05 33.63
C PRO A 395 -4.88 -7.04 34.19
N LEU A 396 -4.65 -5.76 33.93
CA LEU A 396 -5.48 -4.65 34.36
C LEU A 396 -6.15 -4.00 33.15
N LEU A 397 -7.39 -3.55 33.34
CA LEU A 397 -8.14 -2.80 32.35
C LEU A 397 -8.49 -1.44 32.94
N VAL A 398 -8.06 -0.38 32.28
CA VAL A 398 -8.29 1.01 32.71
C VAL A 398 -9.02 1.79 31.62
N HIS A 399 -9.64 2.91 31.97
CA HIS A 399 -10.37 3.76 31.02
C HIS A 399 -9.41 4.48 30.06
N ASP A 400 -9.84 4.76 28.82
CA ASP A 400 -9.02 5.38 27.77
C ASP A 400 -8.59 6.83 28.05
N SER A 401 -9.35 7.53 28.91
CA SER A 401 -9.03 8.90 29.36
C SER A 401 -7.81 8.98 30.27
N MET A 402 -7.37 7.85 30.83
CA MET A 402 -6.27 7.78 31.78
C MET A 402 -4.93 7.92 31.06
N ILE A 403 -4.04 8.77 31.57
CA ILE A 403 -2.68 8.91 31.04
C ILE A 403 -1.77 7.97 31.81
N LEU A 404 -1.10 7.08 31.09
CA LEU A 404 -0.16 6.13 31.67
C LEU A 404 1.28 6.62 31.46
N HIS A 405 2.12 6.46 32.48
CA HIS A 405 3.56 6.60 32.34
C HIS A 405 4.26 5.31 32.74
N VAL A 406 5.09 4.78 31.85
CA VAL A 406 5.98 3.65 32.17
C VAL A 406 7.39 4.19 32.27
N ALA A 407 8.00 4.04 33.43
CA ALA A 407 9.30 4.62 33.71
C ALA A 407 10.30 3.58 34.19
N VAL A 408 11.56 3.84 33.91
CA VAL A 408 12.67 3.07 34.48
C VAL A 408 13.18 3.83 35.70
N PRO A 409 13.08 3.27 36.92
CA PRO A 409 13.52 3.98 38.11
C PRO A 409 15.03 4.21 38.11
N TYR A 410 15.49 5.25 38.81
CA TYR A 410 16.92 5.60 38.88
C TYR A 410 17.80 4.51 39.51
N ASN A 411 17.20 3.67 40.36
CA ASN A 411 17.87 2.54 41.01
C ASN A 411 17.88 1.26 40.15
N ALA A 412 17.34 1.29 38.94
CA ALA A 412 17.27 0.13 38.07
C ALA A 412 18.67 -0.31 37.63
N ARG A 413 18.95 -1.61 37.79
CA ARG A 413 20.24 -2.23 37.41
C ARG A 413 20.46 -2.31 35.90
N SER A 414 19.38 -2.34 35.13
CA SER A 414 19.39 -2.53 33.67
C SER A 414 18.53 -1.47 32.98
N THR A 415 18.86 -1.20 31.71
CA THR A 415 18.02 -0.41 30.81
C THR A 415 16.86 -1.26 30.29
N ALA A 416 15.82 -0.59 29.78
CA ALA A 416 14.67 -1.22 29.16
C ALA A 416 14.57 -0.82 27.69
N TRP A 417 13.87 -1.64 26.91
CA TRP A 417 13.66 -1.42 25.49
C TRP A 417 12.17 -1.30 25.21
N VAL A 418 11.80 -0.32 24.41
CA VAL A 418 10.41 -0.05 24.06
C VAL A 418 10.20 -0.30 22.57
N SER A 419 9.13 -1.03 22.27
CA SER A 419 8.71 -1.41 20.93
C SER A 419 7.30 -0.90 20.67
N PHE A 420 7.08 -0.35 19.48
CA PHE A 420 5.83 0.26 19.03
C PHE A 420 5.20 -0.61 17.93
N ASP A 421 4.06 -1.27 18.18
CA ASP A 421 3.43 -2.22 17.23
C ASP A 421 4.40 -3.30 16.71
N GLY A 422 5.32 -3.78 17.56
CA GLY A 422 6.37 -4.73 17.19
C GLY A 422 7.47 -4.18 16.28
N ARG A 423 7.50 -2.86 16.03
CA ARG A 423 8.51 -2.14 15.23
C ARG A 423 9.18 -1.04 16.05
N ASN A 424 10.26 -0.46 15.50
CA ASN A 424 11.00 0.67 16.08
C ASN A 424 11.38 0.49 17.56
N ARG A 425 12.32 -0.42 17.82
CA ARG A 425 12.85 -0.63 19.17
C ARG A 425 13.74 0.54 19.59
N VAL A 426 13.41 1.18 20.71
CA VAL A 426 14.17 2.30 21.30
C VAL A 426 14.58 1.94 22.72
N GLU A 427 15.86 2.13 23.04
CA GLU A 427 16.37 1.95 24.40
C GLU A 427 15.99 3.16 25.29
N ILE A 428 15.55 2.85 26.51
CA ILE A 428 15.15 3.77 27.57
C ILE A 428 16.08 3.58 28.77
N LYS A 429 16.69 4.68 29.22
CA LYS A 429 17.68 4.68 30.30
C LYS A 429 17.04 4.96 31.65
N GLN A 430 17.82 4.84 32.72
CA GLN A 430 17.36 5.15 34.07
C GLN A 430 16.85 6.60 34.17
N GLY A 431 15.65 6.77 34.72
CA GLY A 431 14.95 8.04 34.85
C GLY A 431 14.10 8.43 33.65
N ASP A 432 14.32 7.82 32.47
CA ASP A 432 13.48 8.08 31.31
C ASP A 432 12.10 7.40 31.47
N TYR A 433 11.06 7.99 30.88
CA TYR A 433 9.72 7.42 30.90
C TYR A 433 8.97 7.61 29.57
N VAL A 434 8.02 6.72 29.32
CA VAL A 434 7.11 6.79 28.16
C VAL A 434 5.74 7.23 28.64
N THR A 435 5.24 8.31 28.04
CA THR A 435 3.85 8.76 28.25
C THR A 435 2.95 8.17 27.20
N ILE A 436 1.84 7.57 27.63
CA ILE A 436 0.88 6.85 26.79
C ILE A 436 -0.49 7.46 27.04
N SER A 437 -1.17 7.80 25.96
CA SER A 437 -2.51 8.40 26.00
C SER A 437 -3.30 7.98 24.78
N ALA A 438 -4.64 7.99 24.86
CA ALA A 438 -5.48 7.82 23.68
C ALA A 438 -5.22 8.95 22.67
N SER A 439 -5.01 8.58 21.41
CA SER A 439 -4.77 9.51 20.31
C SER A 439 -6.06 10.20 19.88
N ARG A 440 -5.95 11.47 19.49
CA ARG A 440 -7.05 12.22 18.86
C ARG A 440 -7.39 11.74 17.45
N PHE A 441 -6.52 10.92 16.85
CA PHE A 441 -6.67 10.42 15.49
C PHE A 441 -6.90 8.91 15.51
N PRO A 442 -8.17 8.45 15.54
CA PRO A 442 -8.48 7.03 15.43
C PRO A 442 -8.15 6.50 14.03
N PHE A 443 -8.11 5.18 13.91
CA PHE A 443 -7.86 4.46 12.67
C PHE A 443 -9.19 3.94 12.10
N PRO A 444 -9.71 4.52 11.00
CA PRO A 444 -10.97 4.13 10.39
C PRO A 444 -10.83 2.83 9.58
N ILE A 445 -11.61 1.81 9.93
CA ILE A 445 -11.68 0.53 9.23
C ILE A 445 -13.07 0.35 8.63
N VAL A 446 -13.14 -0.04 7.37
CA VAL A 446 -14.41 -0.36 6.70
C VAL A 446 -14.88 -1.77 7.08
N HIS A 447 -16.16 -1.90 7.39
CA HIS A 447 -16.80 -3.17 7.77
C HIS A 447 -17.79 -3.66 6.71
N ARG A 448 -18.01 -4.99 6.68
CA ARG A 448 -18.95 -5.65 5.76
C ARG A 448 -20.39 -5.57 6.28
N SER A 449 -20.58 -5.64 7.60
CA SER A 449 -21.90 -5.66 8.24
C SER A 449 -21.90 -4.96 9.62
N LYS A 450 -22.93 -5.18 10.45
CA LYS A 450 -22.99 -4.67 11.82
C LYS A 450 -21.76 -5.14 12.61
N GLN A 451 -21.09 -4.19 13.24
CA GLN A 451 -19.75 -4.32 13.82
C GLN A 451 -19.56 -5.50 14.78
N SER A 452 -20.60 -5.87 15.55
CA SER A 452 -20.52 -6.94 16.54
C SER A 452 -20.43 -8.34 15.91
N SER A 453 -21.20 -8.62 14.85
CA SER A 453 -21.18 -9.97 14.24
C SER A 453 -19.84 -10.28 13.60
N ASP A 454 -19.27 -9.31 12.88
CA ASP A 454 -17.97 -9.48 12.21
C ASP A 454 -16.85 -9.82 13.21
N TRP A 455 -16.86 -9.17 14.39
CA TRP A 455 -15.86 -9.45 15.43
C TRP A 455 -16.01 -10.84 16.06
N PHE A 456 -17.23 -11.24 16.43
CA PHE A 456 -17.47 -12.58 17.00
C PHE A 456 -17.20 -13.69 15.98
N THR A 457 -17.58 -13.49 14.71
CA THR A 457 -17.26 -14.43 13.63
C THR A 457 -15.74 -14.53 13.44
N GLY A 458 -15.03 -13.39 13.43
CA GLY A 458 -13.57 -13.37 13.36
C GLY A 458 -12.91 -14.14 14.51
N LEU A 459 -13.39 -13.95 15.74
CA LEU A 459 -12.92 -14.69 16.92
C LEU A 459 -13.21 -16.19 16.82
N ALA A 460 -14.43 -16.58 16.43
CA ALA A 460 -14.84 -17.97 16.35
C ALA A 460 -14.00 -18.74 15.32
N THR A 461 -13.82 -18.16 14.13
CA THR A 461 -13.00 -18.75 13.06
C THR A 461 -11.51 -18.81 13.42
N ARG A 462 -11.00 -17.86 14.21
CA ARG A 462 -9.56 -17.77 14.53
C ARG A 462 -9.11 -18.59 15.72
N LEU A 463 -9.89 -18.55 16.79
CA LEU A 463 -9.58 -19.24 18.04
C LEU A 463 -10.17 -20.65 18.08
N GLY A 464 -10.88 -21.08 17.03
CA GLY A 464 -11.62 -22.35 17.02
C GLY A 464 -12.69 -22.39 18.11
N TRP A 465 -13.27 -21.24 18.43
CA TRP A 465 -14.16 -21.10 19.58
C TRP A 465 -15.41 -21.95 19.35
N ASN A 466 -15.59 -22.98 20.18
CA ASN A 466 -16.68 -23.96 20.12
C ASN A 466 -16.64 -24.99 18.97
N GLU A 467 -15.49 -25.27 18.35
CA GLU A 467 -15.33 -26.44 17.45
C GLU A 467 -15.27 -27.79 18.20
N ARG A 468 -16.10 -27.98 19.23
CA ARG A 468 -16.39 -29.33 19.71
C ARG A 468 -17.29 -29.99 18.68
N SER A 469 -16.73 -30.89 17.88
CA SER A 469 -17.50 -31.87 17.14
C SER A 469 -18.51 -32.55 18.09
N MET A 470 -19.79 -32.19 17.97
CA MET A 470 -20.86 -33.10 18.36
C MET A 470 -20.78 -34.28 17.39
N LYS A 471 -19.84 -35.19 17.61
CA LYS A 471 -19.93 -36.52 17.01
C LYS A 471 -21.13 -37.19 17.66
N PRO A 472 -22.24 -37.47 16.94
CA PRO A 472 -23.25 -38.36 17.49
C PRO A 472 -22.54 -39.68 17.84
N LYS A 473 -22.67 -40.13 19.09
CA LYS A 473 -22.21 -41.47 19.47
C LYS A 473 -22.87 -42.46 18.49
N PRO A 474 -22.12 -43.37 17.84
CA PRO A 474 -22.76 -44.41 17.08
C PRO A 474 -23.63 -45.22 18.05
N LEU A 475 -24.93 -45.29 17.76
CA LEU A 475 -25.83 -46.21 18.43
C LEU A 475 -25.31 -47.62 18.11
N SER A 476 -24.77 -48.30 19.13
CA SER A 476 -24.48 -49.73 19.07
C SER A 476 -25.81 -50.47 19.04
N ASN A 477 -26.14 -51.07 17.89
CA ASN A 477 -27.11 -52.16 17.79
C ASN A 477 -26.37 -53.46 17.53
#